data_AF-A0A7Y4RH98-F1
#
_entry.id   AF-A0A7Y4RH98-F1
#
_cell.length_a   1.000
_cell.length_b   1.000
_cell.length_c   1.000
_cell.angle_alpha   90.00
_cell.angle_beta   90.00
_cell.angle_gamma   90.00
#
_symmetry.space_group_name_H-M   'P 1'
#
loop_
_entity.id
_entity.type
_entity.pdbx_description
1 polymer ?
#
loop_
_entity_poly.entity_id
_entity_poly.type
_entity_poly.pdbx_seq_one_letter_code
_entity_poly.pdbx_strand_id
1 'polypeptide(L)'
;MALLAEELVEEWLNRNGYFTIRGIKLGVHEIDLLAIRVNGTKIEARHVEVQASVHPISYLSPLPKEIRKSIGRGSASTKTRSEQELKDGIKEWVNKKFYLEIKEKIRQKLFRGTWSFELVVHQVKFPQELDLLREKGILIHNLDEIVASLSNGQTTMIPSASGSDLFELVMLGRE
;
A
#
# COMPACT_ATOMS: atom_id res chain seq x y z
N MET A 1 4.05 -15.89 -1.24
CA MET A 1 3.73 -15.22 0.04
C MET A 1 3.12 -13.84 -0.15
N ALA A 2 3.68 -12.95 -0.99
CA ALA A 2 3.08 -11.65 -1.27
C ALA A 2 1.61 -11.75 -1.72
N LEU A 3 1.30 -12.65 -2.67
CA LEU A 3 -0.07 -12.88 -3.15
C LEU A 3 -1.07 -13.27 -2.06
N LEU A 4 -0.69 -14.15 -1.12
CA LEU A 4 -1.59 -14.51 0.00
C LEU A 4 -1.77 -13.34 0.98
N ALA A 5 -0.73 -12.54 1.21
CA ALA A 5 -0.86 -11.38 2.07
C ALA A 5 -1.75 -10.29 1.45
N GLU A 6 -1.62 -10.07 0.14
CA GLU A 6 -2.53 -9.17 -0.59
C GLU A 6 -3.98 -9.65 -0.54
N GLU A 7 -4.23 -10.96 -0.62
CA GLU A 7 -5.58 -11.54 -0.47
C GLU A 7 -6.16 -11.31 0.92
N LEU A 8 -5.34 -11.46 1.97
CA LEU A 8 -5.78 -11.16 3.34
C LEU A 8 -6.08 -9.67 3.54
N VAL A 9 -5.27 -8.79 2.95
CA VAL A 9 -5.49 -7.34 2.99
C VAL A 9 -6.74 -6.95 2.20
N GLU A 10 -6.96 -7.55 1.04
CA GLU A 10 -8.18 -7.39 0.24
C GLU A 10 -9.42 -7.82 1.03
N GLU A 11 -9.41 -9.02 1.63
CA GLU A 11 -10.51 -9.50 2.45
C GLU A 11 -10.77 -8.59 3.66
N TRP A 12 -9.71 -8.11 4.31
CA TRP A 12 -9.84 -7.13 5.38
C TRP A 12 -10.49 -5.84 4.92
N LEU A 13 -10.10 -5.30 3.77
CA LEU A 13 -10.72 -4.11 3.18
C LEU A 13 -12.18 -4.36 2.83
N ASN A 14 -12.50 -5.49 2.20
CA ASN A 14 -13.86 -5.88 1.82
C ASN A 14 -14.78 -5.99 3.05
N ARG A 15 -14.32 -6.62 4.13
CA ARG A 15 -15.08 -6.68 5.39
C ARG A 15 -15.25 -5.32 6.06
N ASN A 16 -14.42 -4.33 5.72
CA ASN A 16 -14.60 -2.96 6.18
C ASN A 16 -15.42 -2.10 5.19
N GLY A 17 -16.05 -2.71 4.18
CA GLY A 17 -16.94 -2.05 3.23
C GLY A 17 -16.24 -1.31 2.11
N TYR A 18 -14.99 -1.65 1.85
CA TYR A 18 -14.31 -1.13 0.67
C TYR A 18 -14.59 -2.03 -0.52
N PHE A 19 -14.84 -1.41 -1.67
CA PHE A 19 -14.62 -2.02 -2.97
C PHE A 19 -13.13 -1.99 -3.30
N THR A 20 -12.55 -3.12 -3.69
CA THR A 20 -11.11 -3.23 -3.99
C THR A 20 -10.85 -3.55 -5.46
N ILE A 21 -9.71 -3.07 -5.95
CA ILE A 21 -9.08 -3.55 -7.18
C ILE A 21 -7.65 -3.96 -6.82
N ARG A 22 -7.33 -5.24 -7.00
CA ARG A 22 -6.02 -5.83 -6.70
C ARG A 22 -5.18 -6.03 -7.96
N GLY A 23 -3.85 -5.89 -7.84
CA GLY A 23 -2.87 -6.26 -8.88
C GLY A 23 -2.93 -5.39 -10.13
N ILE A 24 -3.05 -4.07 -9.98
CA ILE A 24 -3.19 -3.14 -11.11
C ILE A 24 -1.85 -2.96 -11.81
N LYS A 25 -1.71 -3.56 -13.01
CA LYS A 25 -0.49 -3.46 -13.82
C LYS A 25 -0.44 -2.16 -14.63
N LEU A 26 0.66 -1.43 -14.51
CA LEU A 26 0.95 -0.15 -15.16
C LEU A 26 2.32 -0.25 -15.88
N GLY A 27 2.39 -1.10 -16.89
CA GLY A 27 3.64 -1.44 -17.58
C GLY A 27 4.56 -2.28 -16.68
N VAL A 28 5.72 -1.73 -16.32
CA VAL A 28 6.67 -2.36 -15.38
C VAL A 28 6.38 -2.03 -13.91
N HIS A 29 5.34 -1.23 -13.65
CA HIS A 29 4.89 -0.87 -12.33
C HIS A 29 3.59 -1.59 -12.00
N GLU A 30 3.33 -1.73 -10.70
CA GLU A 30 2.13 -2.34 -10.16
C GLU A 30 1.67 -1.54 -8.96
N ILE A 31 0.35 -1.44 -8.78
CA ILE A 31 -0.29 -1.05 -7.53
C ILE A 31 -0.91 -2.33 -6.95
N ASP A 32 -0.53 -2.67 -5.73
CA ASP A 32 -1.00 -3.92 -5.10
C ASP A 32 -2.52 -3.84 -4.87
N LEU A 33 -3.03 -2.80 -4.19
CA LEU A 33 -4.46 -2.57 -4.04
C LEU A 33 -4.85 -1.08 -4.13
N LEU A 34 -5.98 -0.82 -4.79
CA LEU A 34 -6.77 0.39 -4.61
C LEU A 34 -8.08 0.00 -3.93
N ALA A 35 -8.52 0.78 -2.95
CA ALA A 35 -9.74 0.53 -2.20
C ALA A 35 -10.57 1.80 -2.08
N ILE A 36 -11.87 1.72 -2.34
CA ILE A 36 -12.80 2.85 -2.20
C ILE A 36 -13.99 2.43 -1.37
N ARG A 37 -14.38 3.27 -0.42
CA ARG A 37 -15.62 3.13 0.35
C ARG A 37 -16.40 4.42 0.29
N VAL A 38 -17.69 4.32 0.02
CA VAL A 38 -18.64 5.43 0.11
C VAL A 38 -19.32 5.35 1.47
N ASN A 39 -19.31 6.44 2.22
CA ASN A 39 -20.01 6.58 3.49
C ASN A 39 -20.86 7.85 3.44
N GLY A 40 -22.11 7.70 3.00
CA GLY A 40 -22.97 8.83 2.68
C GLY A 40 -22.36 9.69 1.57
N THR A 41 -22.08 10.97 1.86
CA THR A 41 -21.45 11.90 0.92
C THR A 41 -19.92 11.87 0.94
N LYS A 42 -19.31 11.14 1.88
CA LYS A 42 -17.85 11.07 2.00
C LYS A 42 -17.34 9.84 1.28
N ILE A 43 -16.33 10.03 0.43
CA ILE A 43 -15.62 8.95 -0.24
C ILE A 43 -14.25 8.80 0.43
N GLU A 44 -13.93 7.58 0.85
CA GLU A 44 -12.63 7.21 1.39
C GLU A 44 -11.90 6.37 0.35
N ALA A 45 -10.73 6.83 -0.10
CA ALA A 45 -9.94 6.16 -1.11
C ALA A 45 -8.54 5.85 -0.57
N ARG A 46 -8.10 4.61 -0.72
CA ARG A 46 -6.86 4.08 -0.15
C ARG A 46 -6.03 3.43 -1.24
N HIS A 47 -4.75 3.79 -1.30
CA HIS A 47 -3.77 3.10 -2.12
C HIS A 47 -2.81 2.36 -1.20
N VAL A 48 -2.90 1.04 -1.25
CA VAL A 48 -2.23 0.13 -0.33
C VAL A 48 -1.17 -0.67 -1.08
N GLU A 49 0.03 -0.65 -0.54
CA GLU A 49 1.13 -1.53 -0.95
C GLU A 49 1.35 -2.57 0.16
N VAL A 50 1.71 -3.80 -0.19
CA VAL A 50 1.84 -4.92 0.75
C VAL A 50 3.25 -5.50 0.69
N GLN A 51 3.93 -5.49 1.84
CA GLN A 51 5.25 -6.10 2.01
C GLN A 51 5.28 -7.05 3.21
N ALA A 52 4.81 -8.28 2.98
CA ALA A 52 4.70 -9.33 3.99
C ALA A 52 5.86 -10.33 3.94
N SER A 53 7.06 -9.91 4.35
CA SER A 53 8.18 -10.83 4.53
C SER A 53 8.15 -11.46 5.94
N VAL A 54 8.29 -12.79 6.03
CA VAL A 54 8.47 -13.53 7.30
C VAL A 54 9.95 -13.58 7.71
N HIS A 55 10.86 -13.41 6.75
CA HIS A 55 12.30 -13.42 7.00
C HIS A 55 12.99 -12.32 6.19
N PRO A 56 12.83 -11.03 6.58
CA PRO A 56 13.41 -9.92 5.84
C PRO A 56 14.95 -9.94 5.95
N ILE A 57 15.65 -9.97 4.81
CA ILE A 57 17.12 -10.02 4.75
C ILE A 57 17.78 -8.68 4.39
N SER A 58 16.99 -7.69 3.93
CA SER A 58 17.48 -6.39 3.50
C SER A 58 16.59 -5.25 3.98
N TYR A 59 17.06 -4.02 3.73
CA TYR A 59 16.26 -2.82 3.82
C TYR A 59 15.00 -2.91 2.94
N LEU A 60 13.94 -2.24 3.39
CA LEU A 60 12.71 -2.01 2.66
C LEU A 60 12.97 -1.13 1.43
N SER A 61 13.68 -0.02 1.64
CA SER A 61 14.11 0.87 0.57
C SER A 61 15.39 0.36 -0.11
N PRO A 62 15.45 0.31 -1.44
CA PRO A 62 16.70 0.12 -2.17
C PRO A 62 17.69 1.24 -1.87
N LEU A 63 18.99 0.94 -1.96
CA LEU A 63 20.02 1.99 -1.91
C LEU A 63 19.81 2.99 -3.07
N PRO A 64 19.84 4.31 -2.81
CA PRO A 64 19.59 5.34 -3.82
C PRO A 64 20.42 5.17 -5.08
N LYS A 65 19.83 5.46 -6.25
CA LYS A 65 20.50 5.23 -7.54
C LYS A 65 21.83 6.00 -7.66
N GLU A 66 21.87 7.25 -7.20
CA GLU A 66 23.06 8.08 -7.31
C GLU A 66 24.18 7.60 -6.36
N ILE A 67 23.80 7.17 -5.15
CA ILE A 67 24.73 6.57 -4.20
C ILE A 67 25.31 5.28 -4.79
N ARG A 68 24.48 4.39 -5.34
CA ARG A 68 24.94 3.16 -6.01
C ARG A 68 26.02 3.42 -7.07
N LYS A 69 25.85 4.45 -7.90
CA LYS A 69 26.82 4.82 -8.94
C LYS A 69 28.14 5.31 -8.34
N SER A 70 28.09 6.04 -7.23
CA SER A 70 29.28 6.63 -6.61
C SER A 70 30.16 5.63 -5.85
N ILE A 71 29.56 4.66 -5.14
CA ILE A 71 30.28 3.74 -4.24
C ILE A 71 30.26 2.27 -4.67
N GLY A 72 29.63 1.95 -5.81
CA GLY A 72 29.60 0.59 -6.38
C GLY A 72 28.81 -0.45 -5.57
N ARG A 73 27.95 -0.02 -4.64
CA ARG A 73 27.10 -0.93 -3.85
C ARG A 73 25.85 -1.33 -4.63
N GLY A 74 25.42 -2.58 -4.48
CA GLY A 74 24.14 -3.06 -5.02
C GLY A 74 22.92 -2.45 -4.32
N SER A 75 21.76 -2.45 -4.98
CA SER A 75 20.48 -1.92 -4.45
C SER A 75 20.02 -2.58 -3.17
N ALA A 76 20.21 -3.89 -3.06
CA ALA A 76 19.84 -4.68 -1.88
C ALA A 76 20.97 -4.78 -0.85
N SER A 77 22.01 -3.93 -0.93
CA SER A 77 23.13 -3.95 0.01
C SER A 77 22.63 -3.78 1.45
N THR A 78 23.02 -4.73 2.31
CA THR A 78 22.67 -4.80 3.74
C THR A 78 23.66 -4.08 4.64
N LYS A 79 24.78 -3.59 4.09
CA LYS A 79 25.74 -2.77 4.84
C LYS A 79 25.02 -1.58 5.48
N THR A 80 25.44 -1.20 6.68
CA THR A 80 24.89 -0.07 7.43
C THR A 80 24.82 1.17 6.53
N ARG A 81 23.67 1.84 6.58
CA ARG A 81 23.41 3.07 5.86
C ARG A 81 23.42 4.23 6.84
N SER A 82 24.02 5.33 6.44
CA SER A 82 23.88 6.62 7.11
C SER A 82 22.43 7.09 7.11
N GLU A 83 22.10 8.01 8.00
CA GLU A 83 20.77 8.61 8.08
C GLU A 83 20.35 9.26 6.75
N GLN A 84 21.29 9.92 6.07
CA GLN A 84 21.04 10.54 4.77
C GLN A 84 20.76 9.49 3.68
N GLU A 85 21.55 8.40 3.62
CA GLU A 85 21.30 7.29 2.69
C GLU A 85 19.91 6.66 2.89
N LEU A 86 19.44 6.56 4.14
CA LEU A 86 18.10 6.07 4.46
C LEU A 86 17.02 7.05 4.01
N LYS A 87 17.14 8.34 4.36
CA LYS A 87 16.19 9.38 3.96
C LYS A 87 16.03 9.47 2.45
N ASP A 88 17.13 9.43 1.71
CA ASP A 88 17.12 9.45 0.24
C ASP A 88 16.53 8.16 -0.34
N GLY A 89 16.86 7.01 0.26
CA GLY A 89 16.31 5.70 -0.14
C GLY A 89 14.80 5.65 0.02
N ILE A 90 14.29 6.11 1.17
CA ILE A 90 12.87 6.20 1.46
C ILE A 90 12.18 7.17 0.52
N LYS A 91 12.77 8.33 0.23
CA LYS A 91 12.22 9.29 -0.72
C LYS A 91 12.08 8.69 -2.13
N GLU A 92 13.12 8.04 -2.65
CA GLU A 92 13.07 7.37 -3.96
C GLU A 92 12.02 6.24 -3.97
N TRP A 93 11.98 5.44 -2.90
CA TRP A 93 11.07 4.31 -2.76
C TRP A 93 9.61 4.75 -2.69
N VAL A 94 9.29 5.74 -1.85
CA VAL A 94 7.95 6.35 -1.71
C VAL A 94 7.51 6.94 -3.03
N ASN A 95 8.40 7.64 -3.75
CA ASN A 95 8.08 8.16 -5.07
C ASN A 95 7.71 7.04 -6.04
N LYS A 96 8.51 5.97 -6.09
CA LYS A 96 8.28 4.82 -6.97
C LYS A 96 6.98 4.08 -6.63
N LYS A 97 6.68 3.92 -5.35
CA LYS A 97 5.55 3.14 -4.85
C LYS A 97 4.24 3.93 -4.90
N PHE A 98 4.25 5.23 -4.62
CA PHE A 98 3.01 5.99 -4.49
C PHE A 98 2.86 7.12 -5.51
N TYR A 99 3.92 7.91 -5.74
CA TYR A 99 3.81 9.23 -6.41
C TYR A 99 4.19 9.27 -7.89
N LEU A 100 4.49 8.13 -8.54
CA LEU A 100 4.69 8.11 -9.98
C LEU A 100 3.45 8.64 -10.72
N GLU A 101 3.67 9.47 -11.75
CA GLU A 101 2.59 10.10 -12.51
C GLU A 101 1.61 9.06 -13.10
N ILE A 102 2.10 7.90 -13.53
CA ILE A 102 1.25 6.81 -14.03
C ILE A 102 0.31 6.24 -12.96
N LYS A 103 0.77 6.18 -11.69
CA LYS A 103 -0.03 5.73 -10.56
C LYS A 103 -1.05 6.79 -10.15
N GLU A 104 -0.68 8.06 -10.22
CA GLU A 104 -1.62 9.17 -10.01
C GLU A 104 -2.72 9.17 -11.06
N LYS A 105 -2.37 9.04 -12.35
CA LYS A 105 -3.35 9.00 -13.45
C LYS A 105 -4.39 7.90 -13.29
N ILE A 106 -4.00 6.69 -12.86
CA ILE A 106 -4.98 5.61 -12.66
C ILE A 106 -5.87 5.85 -11.44
N ARG A 107 -5.32 6.38 -10.34
CA ARG A 107 -6.10 6.77 -9.16
C ARG A 107 -7.13 7.84 -9.49
N GLN A 108 -6.72 8.90 -10.19
CA GLN A 108 -7.60 10.00 -10.60
C GLN A 108 -8.64 9.60 -11.65
N LYS A 109 -8.41 8.50 -12.39
CA LYS A 109 -9.44 7.89 -13.26
C LYS A 109 -10.50 7.14 -12.44
N LEU A 110 -10.10 6.53 -11.33
CA LEU A 110 -11.00 5.76 -10.48
C LEU A 110 -11.78 6.67 -9.52
N PHE A 111 -11.11 7.62 -8.88
CA PHE A 111 -11.74 8.62 -8.02
C PHE A 111 -10.91 9.91 -7.96
N ARG A 112 -11.56 11.03 -8.31
CA ARG A 112 -10.98 12.38 -8.32
C ARG A 112 -11.07 13.03 -6.95
N GLY A 113 -10.31 12.52 -6.00
CA GLY A 113 -10.26 13.05 -4.65
C GLY A 113 -8.95 12.72 -3.94
N THR A 114 -8.97 12.83 -2.62
CA THR A 114 -7.82 12.54 -1.79
C THR A 114 -7.67 11.04 -1.58
N TRP A 115 -6.45 10.55 -1.75
CA TRP A 115 -6.06 9.17 -1.49
C TRP A 115 -5.16 9.10 -0.27
N SER A 116 -5.45 8.20 0.66
CA SER A 116 -4.45 7.79 1.66
C SER A 116 -3.43 6.86 0.99
N PHE A 117 -2.18 6.94 1.47
CA PHE A 117 -1.10 6.05 1.04
C PHE A 117 -0.68 5.18 2.21
N GLU A 118 -0.66 3.88 1.99
CA GLU A 118 -0.57 2.92 3.06
C GLU A 118 0.35 1.77 2.70
N LEU A 119 1.05 1.27 3.71
CA LEU A 119 1.93 0.13 3.60
C LEU A 119 1.57 -0.90 4.66
N VAL A 120 1.21 -2.11 4.22
CA VAL A 120 1.05 -3.26 5.10
C VAL A 120 2.38 -3.98 5.20
N VAL A 121 2.89 -4.19 6.41
CA VAL A 121 4.14 -4.92 6.67
C VAL A 121 3.90 -6.08 7.64
N HIS A 122 4.72 -7.13 7.54
CA HIS A 122 4.83 -8.13 8.61
C HIS A 122 6.14 -7.89 9.38
N GLN A 123 7.22 -8.60 9.06
CA GLN A 123 8.53 -8.34 9.64
C GLN A 123 9.36 -7.43 8.75
N VAL A 124 10.10 -6.51 9.39
CA VAL A 124 11.09 -5.65 8.73
C VAL A 124 12.46 -5.79 9.40
N LYS A 125 13.53 -5.80 8.60
CA LYS A 125 14.90 -5.96 9.13
C LYS A 125 15.39 -4.70 9.85
N PHE A 126 14.96 -3.53 9.38
CA PHE A 126 15.39 -2.23 9.86
C PHE A 126 14.17 -1.36 10.21
N PRO A 127 13.65 -1.47 11.45
CA PRO A 127 12.43 -0.79 11.86
C PRO A 127 12.45 0.73 11.70
N GLN A 128 13.62 1.39 11.80
CA GLN A 128 13.73 2.85 11.60
C GLN A 128 13.25 3.33 10.22
N GLU A 129 13.20 2.46 9.20
CA GLU A 129 12.62 2.81 7.89
C GLU A 129 11.12 3.08 8.00
N LEU A 130 10.41 2.44 8.94
CA LEU A 130 8.98 2.65 9.14
C LEU A 130 8.70 4.04 9.72
N ASP A 131 9.55 4.54 10.60
CA ASP A 131 9.40 5.89 11.17
C ASP A 131 9.58 6.95 10.08
N LEU A 132 10.60 6.79 9.23
CA LEU A 132 10.81 7.67 8.07
C LEU A 132 9.64 7.61 7.07
N LEU A 133 8.97 6.46 6.92
CA LEU A 133 7.77 6.35 6.09
C LEU A 133 6.57 7.10 6.69
N ARG A 134 6.37 6.99 8.01
CA ARG A 134 5.32 7.73 8.72
C ARG A 134 5.54 9.24 8.60
N GLU A 135 6.78 9.70 8.71
CA GLU A 135 7.15 11.12 8.48
C GLU A 135 6.81 11.60 7.06
N LYS A 136 6.73 10.70 6.07
CA LYS A 136 6.29 11.00 4.70
C LYS A 136 4.78 10.87 4.49
N GLY A 137 4.01 10.68 5.56
CA GLY A 137 2.56 10.57 5.51
C GLY A 137 2.05 9.20 5.05
N ILE A 138 2.89 8.16 5.08
CA ILE A 138 2.47 6.79 4.77
C ILE A 138 1.91 6.14 6.04
N LEU A 139 0.67 5.65 5.98
CA LEU A 139 0.08 4.89 7.07
C LEU A 139 0.65 3.47 7.07
N ILE A 140 1.10 3.00 8.23
CA ILE A 140 1.70 1.67 8.36
C ILE A 140 0.74 0.76 9.09
N HIS A 141 0.41 -0.39 8.49
CA HIS A 141 -0.39 -1.45 9.10
C HIS A 141 0.46 -2.69 9.34
N ASN A 142 0.27 -3.36 10.48
CA ASN A 142 0.88 -4.67 10.71
C ASN A 142 -0.05 -5.78 10.22
N LEU A 143 0.48 -6.73 9.44
CA LEU A 143 -0.29 -7.87 8.94
C LEU A 143 -0.86 -8.73 10.08
N ASP A 144 -0.16 -8.86 11.20
CA ASP A 144 -0.61 -9.67 12.35
C ASP A 144 -1.87 -9.05 12.97
N GLU A 145 -1.95 -7.72 13.03
CA GLU A 145 -3.14 -7.00 13.52
C GLU A 145 -4.31 -7.18 12.55
N ILE A 146 -4.05 -7.15 11.24
CA ILE A 146 -5.06 -7.42 10.22
C ILE A 146 -5.60 -8.84 10.38
N VAL A 147 -4.74 -9.85 10.49
CA VAL A 147 -5.13 -11.26 10.68
C VAL A 147 -5.93 -11.45 11.98
N ALA A 148 -5.52 -10.80 13.06
CA ALA A 148 -6.27 -10.81 14.32
C ALA A 148 -7.66 -10.19 14.16
N SER A 149 -7.78 -9.06 13.45
CA SER A 149 -9.06 -8.40 13.19
C SER A 149 -10.03 -9.25 12.35
N LEU A 150 -9.49 -10.01 11.39
CA LEU A 150 -10.25 -10.95 10.56
C LEU A 150 -10.74 -12.15 11.36
N SER A 151 -9.91 -12.66 12.27
CA SER A 151 -10.21 -13.83 13.09
C SER A 151 -11.23 -13.56 14.20
N ASN A 152 -11.21 -12.35 14.78
CA ASN A 152 -12.04 -12.00 15.94
C ASN A 152 -13.42 -11.43 15.57
N GLY A 153 -13.78 -11.35 14.29
CA GLY A 153 -15.05 -10.76 13.85
C GLY A 153 -15.22 -9.28 14.21
N GLN A 154 -14.13 -8.59 14.56
CA GLN A 154 -14.12 -7.15 14.88
C GLN A 154 -14.32 -6.28 13.63
N THR A 155 -14.07 -6.84 12.45
CA THR A 155 -14.48 -6.22 11.20
C THR A 155 -16.01 -6.29 11.11
N THR A 156 -16.65 -5.15 10.85
CA THR A 156 -18.11 -5.07 10.72
C THR A 156 -18.52 -6.10 9.67
N MET A 157 -19.15 -7.22 10.07
CA MET A 157 -19.67 -8.16 9.08
C MET A 157 -20.74 -7.44 8.29
N ILE A 158 -20.36 -6.86 7.15
CA ILE A 158 -21.31 -6.39 6.16
C ILE A 158 -21.98 -7.67 5.66
N PRO A 159 -23.27 -7.87 5.93
CA PRO A 159 -23.95 -9.09 5.54
C PRO A 159 -24.10 -9.05 4.02
N SER A 160 -23.12 -9.63 3.31
CA SER A 160 -22.97 -9.61 1.85
C SER A 160 -22.96 -8.20 1.24
N ALA A 161 -21.88 -7.81 0.56
CA ALA A 161 -21.99 -6.75 -0.44
C ALA A 161 -23.06 -7.22 -1.45
N SER A 162 -24.23 -6.62 -1.38
CA SER A 162 -25.36 -7.00 -2.20
C SER A 162 -25.08 -6.49 -3.62
N GLY A 163 -25.56 -7.20 -4.65
CA GLY A 163 -25.41 -6.71 -6.03
C GLY A 163 -25.96 -5.29 -6.24
N SER A 164 -26.84 -4.82 -5.36
CA SER A 164 -27.33 -3.44 -5.27
C SER A 164 -26.24 -2.42 -4.94
N ASP A 165 -25.31 -2.71 -4.03
CA ASP A 165 -24.25 -1.77 -3.65
C ASP A 165 -23.27 -1.54 -4.82
N LEU A 166 -23.00 -2.61 -5.58
CA LEU A 166 -22.21 -2.53 -6.81
C LEU A 166 -22.95 -1.75 -7.91
N PHE A 167 -24.27 -1.95 -8.04
CA PHE A 167 -25.10 -1.22 -8.98
C PHE A 167 -25.14 0.28 -8.67
N GLU A 168 -25.24 0.67 -7.39
CA GLU A 168 -25.16 2.07 -6.96
C GLU A 168 -23.79 2.69 -7.30
N LEU A 169 -22.69 1.99 -7.04
CA LEU A 169 -21.34 2.43 -7.41
C LEU A 169 -21.17 2.61 -8.92
N VAL A 170 -21.73 1.71 -9.73
CA VAL A 170 -21.69 1.81 -11.21
C VAL A 170 -22.56 2.97 -11.71
N MET A 171 -23.66 3.27 -11.05
CA MET A 171 -24.55 4.38 -11.43
C MET A 171 -23.97 5.75 -11.08
N LEU A 172 -23.17 5.87 -10.02
CA LEU A 172 -22.45 7.12 -9.68
C LEU A 172 -21.46 7.58 -10.77
N GLY A 173 -20.97 6.68 -11.62
CA GLY A 173 -20.04 7.01 -12.71
C GLY A 173 -20.70 7.51 -14.00
N ARG A 174 -22.02 7.69 -14.01
CA ARG A 174 -22.81 8.10 -15.20
C ARG A 174 -23.37 9.52 -15.14
N GLU A 175 -23.00 10.31 -14.14
CA GLU A 175 -23.33 11.74 -14.05
C GLU A 175 -22.26 12.63 -14.71
#